data_AF-V2XGM1-F1
#
_entry.id   AF-V2XGM1-F1
#
_cell.length_a   1.000
_cell.length_b   1.000
_cell.length_c   1.000
_cell.angle_alpha   90.00
_cell.angle_beta   90.00
_cell.angle_gamma   90.00
#
_symmetry.space_group_name_H-M   'P 1'
#
loop_
_entity.id
_entity.type
_entity.pdbx_description
1 polymer ?
#
loop_
_entity_poly.entity_id
_entity_poly.type
_entity_poly.pdbx_seq_one_letter_code
_entity_poly.pdbx_strand_id
1 'polypeptide(L)'
;MSTNDAHTNHVLGGYKATLKNENASEEAKAHASEVLDQQGATTEIVSNTGTGDAHTNHILGGYKATLKNNNASDQAKQHASEVLNEHGASTKPLPQSQRNEHPDHERVKAGYKAALHNPRVSDEAKQKAEEFLENTD
;
A
#
# COMPACT_ATOMS: atom_id res chain seq x y z
N MET A 1 12.22 8.21 -10.20
CA MET A 1 13.02 7.84 -9.02
C MET A 1 14.39 7.44 -9.51
N SER A 2 15.44 8.16 -9.12
CA SER A 2 16.81 7.92 -9.60
C SER A 2 17.33 6.63 -8.98
N THR A 3 17.92 5.74 -9.77
CA THR A 3 18.44 4.44 -9.29
C THR A 3 19.51 4.59 -8.21
N ASN A 4 20.20 5.73 -8.17
CA ASN A 4 21.19 6.09 -7.15
C ASN A 4 20.57 6.28 -5.76
N ASP A 5 19.34 6.78 -5.69
CA ASP A 5 18.67 7.03 -4.41
C ASP A 5 18.24 5.71 -3.77
N ALA A 6 17.74 4.77 -4.59
CA ALA A 6 17.36 3.43 -4.13
C ALA A 6 18.56 2.62 -3.62
N HIS A 7 19.69 2.67 -4.33
CA HIS A 7 20.93 2.01 -3.89
C HIS A 7 21.42 2.59 -2.56
N THR A 8 21.45 3.92 -2.43
CA THR A 8 21.87 4.59 -1.19
C THR A 8 20.98 4.21 -0.01
N ASN A 9 19.66 4.19 -0.21
CA ASN A 9 18.71 3.77 0.82
C ASN A 9 18.91 2.31 1.25
N HIS A 10 19.22 1.41 0.31
CA HIS A 10 19.48 0.01 0.62
C HIS A 10 20.76 -0.16 1.44
N VAL A 11 21.84 0.53 1.06
CA VAL A 11 23.12 0.53 1.80
C VAL A 11 22.93 1.05 3.23
N LEU A 12 22.23 2.17 3.41
CA LEU A 12 21.91 2.70 4.74
C LEU A 12 21.04 1.73 5.55
N GLY A 13 20.10 1.03 4.90
CA GLY A 13 19.32 -0.04 5.52
C GLY A 13 20.17 -1.19 6.04
N GLY A 14 21.22 -1.57 5.29
CA GLY A 14 22.20 -2.57 5.70
C GLY A 14 22.95 -2.17 6.97
N TYR A 15 23.43 -0.93 7.05
CA TYR A 15 24.10 -0.41 8.26
C TYR A 15 23.17 -0.37 9.47
N LYS A 16 21.90 0.01 9.29
CA LYS A 16 20.88 -0.07 10.36
C LYS A 16 20.67 -1.51 10.84
N ALA A 17 20.69 -2.49 9.93
CA ALA A 17 20.58 -3.91 10.29
C ALA A 17 21.80 -4.39 11.09
N THR A 18 23.01 -3.96 10.72
CA THR A 18 24.25 -4.26 11.47
C THR A 18 24.17 -3.76 12.91
N LEU A 19 23.65 -2.55 13.15
CA LEU A 19 23.46 -2.02 14.49
C LEU A 19 22.49 -2.85 15.35
N LYS A 20 21.49 -3.49 14.73
CA LYS A 20 20.52 -4.35 15.43
C LYS A 20 20.97 -5.80 15.57
N ASN A 21 22.03 -6.21 14.88
CA ASN A 21 22.52 -7.58 14.94
C ASN A 21 23.39 -7.79 16.19
N GLU A 22 22.91 -8.61 17.12
CA GLU A 22 23.63 -8.95 18.36
C GLU A 22 24.96 -9.67 18.08
N ASN A 23 25.07 -10.38 16.96
CA ASN A 23 26.28 -11.10 16.55
C ASN A 23 27.29 -10.23 15.78
N ALA A 24 26.96 -8.97 15.49
CA ALA A 24 27.90 -8.07 14.85
C ALA A 24 28.96 -7.61 15.85
N SER A 25 30.21 -7.48 15.40
CA SER A 25 31.30 -6.98 16.23
C SER A 25 31.09 -5.51 16.58
N GLU A 26 31.69 -5.08 17.68
CA GLU A 26 31.57 -3.69 18.15
C GLU A 26 32.22 -2.71 17.16
N GLU A 27 33.31 -3.12 16.48
CA GLU A 27 33.93 -2.32 15.40
C GLU A 27 32.98 -2.15 14.21
N ALA A 28 32.25 -3.21 13.84
CA ALA A 28 31.29 -3.15 12.73
C ALA A 28 30.09 -2.25 13.07
N LYS A 29 29.64 -2.25 14.33
CA LYS A 29 28.58 -1.36 14.81
C LYS A 29 29.06 0.10 14.87
N ALA A 30 30.27 0.36 15.36
CA ALA A 30 30.84 1.70 15.41
C ALA A 30 30.94 2.32 14.00
N HIS A 31 31.46 1.56 13.04
CA HIS A 31 31.53 2.00 11.64
C HIS A 31 30.13 2.19 11.02
N ALA A 32 29.18 1.30 11.31
CA ALA A 32 27.81 1.44 10.83
C ALA A 32 27.13 2.72 11.37
N SER A 33 27.37 3.07 12.64
CA SER A 33 26.87 4.31 13.25
C SER A 33 27.47 5.53 12.58
N GLU A 34 28.79 5.54 12.38
CA GLU A 34 29.49 6.67 11.75
C GLU A 34 28.99 6.95 10.33
N VAL A 35 28.81 5.91 9.52
CA VAL A 35 28.31 6.05 8.14
C VAL A 35 26.87 6.59 8.10
N LEU A 36 26.03 6.20 9.07
CA LEU A 36 24.66 6.71 9.17
C LEU A 36 24.64 8.20 9.56
N ASP A 37 25.51 8.61 10.49
CA ASP A 37 25.65 10.00 10.93
C ASP A 37 26.18 10.90 9.81
N GLN A 38 27.22 10.46 9.08
CA GLN A 38 27.80 11.21 7.96
C GLN A 38 26.78 11.48 6.84
N GLN A 39 25.89 10.52 6.56
CA GLN A 39 24.89 10.65 5.51
C GLN A 39 23.63 11.40 5.98
N GLY A 40 23.62 11.94 7.20
CA GLY A 40 22.44 12.59 7.80
C GLY A 40 21.26 11.65 7.97
N ALA A 41 21.49 10.33 7.89
CA ALA A 41 20.51 9.30 8.11
C ALA A 41 20.38 9.07 9.62
N THR A 42 19.82 10.06 10.31
CA THR A 42 19.59 10.02 11.76
C THR A 42 19.04 8.65 12.16
N THR A 43 19.64 8.04 13.18
CA THR A 43 19.20 6.80 13.84
C THR A 43 17.85 6.96 14.54
N GLU A 44 17.14 8.07 14.31
CA GLU A 44 15.69 8.07 14.32
C GLU A 44 15.26 6.87 13.48
N ILE A 45 14.65 5.90 14.16
CA ILE A 45 13.89 4.86 13.50
C ILE A 45 12.72 5.59 12.86
N VAL A 46 12.97 6.24 11.72
CA VAL A 46 11.99 6.42 10.68
C VAL A 46 11.75 5.00 10.25
N SER A 47 10.88 4.35 11.02
CA SER A 47 10.23 3.14 10.66
C SER A 47 9.71 3.49 9.28
N ASN A 48 10.38 2.97 8.26
CA ASN A 48 9.76 2.86 6.96
C ASN A 48 8.69 1.75 7.07
N THR A 49 7.88 1.80 8.14
CA THR A 49 6.46 1.52 8.08
C THR A 49 6.00 2.44 6.96
N GLY A 50 5.99 1.92 5.74
CA GLY A 50 5.08 2.46 4.74
C GLY A 50 3.79 2.69 5.49
N THR A 51 3.44 3.97 5.64
CA THR A 51 2.35 4.56 6.43
C THR A 51 1.57 3.49 7.18
N GLY A 52 1.55 3.42 8.52
CA GLY A 52 0.94 2.28 9.26
C GLY A 52 -0.41 1.75 8.71
N ASP A 53 -1.15 2.62 8.03
CA ASP A 53 -2.22 2.35 7.08
C ASP A 53 -1.92 1.30 5.96
N ALA A 54 -0.86 1.41 5.15
CA ALA A 54 -0.49 0.44 4.12
C ALA A 54 -0.19 -0.96 4.67
N HIS A 55 0.52 -1.07 5.79
CA HIS A 55 0.75 -2.34 6.47
C HIS A 55 -0.56 -2.94 6.98
N THR A 56 -1.39 -2.12 7.61
CA THR A 56 -2.73 -2.51 8.08
C THR A 56 -3.61 -2.98 6.92
N ASN A 57 -3.63 -2.25 5.80
CA ASN A 57 -4.38 -2.60 4.61
C ASN A 57 -3.90 -3.93 3.98
N HIS A 58 -2.59 -4.20 4.00
CA HIS A 58 -2.07 -5.48 3.53
C HIS A 58 -2.51 -6.65 4.42
N ILE A 59 -2.44 -6.48 5.74
CA ILE A 59 -2.90 -7.47 6.73
C ILE A 59 -4.41 -7.73 6.56
N LEU A 60 -5.22 -6.68 6.50
CA LEU A 60 -6.67 -6.80 6.30
C LEU A 60 -6.99 -7.45 4.93
N GLY A 61 -6.21 -7.15 3.90
CA GLY A 61 -6.29 -7.84 2.60
C GLY A 61 -6.06 -9.36 2.73
N GLY A 62 -5.07 -9.76 3.53
CA GLY A 62 -4.80 -11.17 3.84
C GLY A 62 -5.98 -11.86 4.53
N TYR A 63 -6.58 -11.23 5.55
CA TYR A 63 -7.76 -11.78 6.21
C TYR A 63 -8.97 -11.89 5.27
N LYS A 64 -9.16 -10.93 4.35
CA LYS A 64 -10.20 -11.04 3.30
C LYS A 64 -9.94 -12.23 2.37
N ALA A 65 -8.68 -12.49 2.02
CA ALA A 65 -8.32 -13.66 1.22
C ALA A 65 -8.61 -14.97 1.97
N THR A 66 -8.33 -15.04 3.28
CA THR A 66 -8.66 -16.19 4.12
C THR A 66 -10.17 -16.50 4.12
N LEU A 67 -11.03 -15.48 4.15
CA LEU A 67 -12.48 -15.67 4.05
C LEU A 67 -12.92 -16.25 2.69
N LYS A 68 -12.21 -15.93 1.61
CA LYS A 68 -12.50 -16.42 0.25
C LYS A 68 -11.83 -17.76 -0.08
N ASN A 69 -10.87 -18.19 0.74
CA ASN A 69 -10.16 -19.44 0.54
C ASN A 69 -11.04 -20.64 0.97
N ASN A 70 -11.44 -21.47 0.01
CA ASN A 70 -12.22 -22.68 0.28
C ASN A 70 -11.45 -23.72 1.12
N ASN A 71 -10.11 -23.69 1.07
CA ASN A 71 -9.25 -24.60 1.82
C ASN A 71 -8.92 -24.07 3.24
N ALA A 72 -9.33 -22.85 3.58
CA ALA A 72 -9.17 -22.34 4.93
C ALA A 72 -10.20 -22.96 5.88
N SER A 73 -9.77 -23.29 7.09
CA SER A 73 -10.64 -23.86 8.13
C SER A 73 -11.69 -22.87 8.61
N ASP A 74 -12.78 -23.39 9.17
CA ASP A 74 -13.87 -22.55 9.70
C ASP A 74 -13.40 -21.65 10.85
N GLN A 75 -12.50 -22.16 11.70
CA GLN A 75 -11.88 -21.37 12.77
C GLN A 75 -11.04 -20.21 12.22
N ALA A 76 -10.24 -20.45 11.17
CA ALA A 76 -9.45 -19.40 10.54
C ALA A 76 -10.33 -18.32 9.89
N LYS A 77 -11.46 -18.72 9.30
CA LYS A 77 -12.45 -17.79 8.74
C LYS A 77 -13.16 -16.98 9.82
N GLN A 78 -13.52 -17.58 10.94
CA GLN A 78 -14.12 -16.87 12.09
C GLN A 78 -13.18 -15.79 12.61
N HIS A 79 -11.93 -16.14 12.91
CA HIS A 79 -10.93 -15.20 13.37
C HIS A 79 -10.65 -14.09 12.34
N ALA A 80 -10.53 -14.43 11.05
CA ALA A 80 -10.38 -13.45 9.99
C ALA A 80 -11.56 -12.47 9.92
N SER A 81 -12.79 -12.96 10.12
CA SER A 81 -13.98 -12.10 10.15
C SER A 81 -13.99 -11.18 11.36
N GLU A 82 -13.52 -11.64 12.52
CA GLU A 82 -13.48 -10.85 13.75
C GLU A 82 -12.49 -9.67 13.61
N VAL A 83 -11.26 -9.95 13.17
CA VAL A 83 -10.23 -8.93 12.93
C VAL A 83 -10.70 -7.89 11.90
N LEU A 84 -11.37 -8.34 10.83
CA LEU A 84 -11.92 -7.42 9.82
C LEU A 84 -13.04 -6.54 10.36
N ASN A 85 -13.89 -7.06 11.26
CA ASN A 85 -14.96 -6.27 11.88
C ASN A 85 -14.38 -5.23 12.84
N GLU A 86 -13.40 -5.61 13.66
CA GLU A 86 -12.72 -4.71 14.60
C GLU A 86 -12.08 -3.52 13.87
N HIS A 87 -11.49 -3.77 12.70
CA HIS A 87 -10.83 -2.74 11.89
C HIS A 87 -11.78 -2.04 10.89
N GLY A 88 -13.10 -2.24 11.00
CA GLY A 88 -14.09 -1.61 10.10
C GLY A 88 -13.99 -2.04 8.63
N ALA A 89 -13.23 -3.09 8.33
CA ALA A 89 -12.96 -3.62 6.99
C ALA A 89 -13.82 -4.84 6.64
N SER A 90 -14.90 -5.06 7.40
CA SER A 90 -15.81 -6.20 7.29
C SER A 90 -16.34 -6.40 5.87
N THR A 91 -16.31 -7.65 5.39
CA THR A 91 -16.78 -8.02 4.03
C THR A 91 -18.28 -8.25 3.93
N LYS A 92 -19.05 -8.00 5.00
CA LYS A 92 -20.52 -8.06 4.90
C LYS A 92 -20.94 -6.93 3.95
N PRO A 93 -21.64 -7.25 2.85
CA PRO A 93 -22.17 -6.20 2.00
C PRO A 93 -23.03 -5.30 2.90
N LEU A 94 -22.70 -4.01 2.95
CA LEU A 94 -23.57 -3.03 3.56
C LEU A 94 -24.99 -3.27 3.01
N PRO A 95 -26.04 -3.16 3.85
CA PRO A 95 -27.42 -3.22 3.37
C PRO A 95 -27.53 -2.28 2.17
N GLN A 96 -28.30 -2.68 1.16
CA GLN A 96 -28.36 -1.98 -0.13
C GLN A 96 -28.62 -0.47 0.02
N SER A 97 -29.33 -0.08 1.09
CA SER A 97 -29.60 1.29 1.54
C SER A 97 -28.40 2.10 2.06
N GLN A 98 -27.29 1.47 2.40
CA GLN A 98 -26.04 2.09 2.87
C GLN A 98 -24.88 1.91 1.89
N ARG A 99 -25.11 1.19 0.78
CA ARG A 99 -24.20 1.28 -0.35
C ARG A 99 -24.45 2.66 -0.93
N ASN A 100 -23.47 3.53 -0.88
CA ASN A 100 -23.46 4.64 -1.82
C ASN A 100 -23.64 4.00 -3.21
N GLU A 101 -24.67 4.37 -3.95
CA GLU A 101 -24.86 3.89 -5.32
C GLU A 101 -23.80 4.50 -6.27
N HIS A 102 -23.02 5.47 -5.78
CA HIS A 102 -22.07 6.28 -6.55
C HIS A 102 -20.61 6.43 -6.02
N PRO A 103 -20.01 5.54 -5.21
CA PRO A 103 -18.56 5.62 -4.90
C PRO A 103 -17.73 5.37 -6.16
N ASP A 104 -18.32 4.71 -7.15
CA ASP A 104 -17.74 4.47 -8.45
C ASP A 104 -17.81 5.70 -9.36
N HIS A 105 -18.63 6.71 -9.08
CA HIS A 105 -18.81 7.81 -10.02
C HIS A 105 -17.52 8.64 -10.21
N GLU A 106 -16.87 8.99 -9.10
CA GLU A 106 -15.57 9.68 -9.15
C GLU A 106 -14.46 8.79 -9.70
N ARG A 107 -14.48 7.49 -9.40
CA ARG A 107 -13.50 6.52 -9.92
C ARG A 107 -13.68 6.30 -11.43
N VAL A 108 -14.92 6.27 -11.89
CA VAL A 108 -15.31 6.15 -13.31
C VAL A 108 -14.89 7.42 -14.04
N LYS A 109 -15.22 8.62 -13.52
CA LYS A 109 -14.71 9.90 -14.05
C LYS A 109 -13.18 9.91 -14.12
N ALA A 110 -12.50 9.45 -13.07
CA ALA A 110 -11.04 9.36 -13.05
C ALA A 110 -10.51 8.39 -14.13
N GLY A 111 -11.19 7.27 -14.35
CA GLY A 111 -10.88 6.32 -15.43
C GLY A 111 -11.02 6.93 -16.82
N TYR A 112 -12.10 7.67 -17.08
CA TYR A 112 -12.28 8.39 -18.34
C TYR A 112 -11.23 9.49 -18.54
N LYS A 113 -10.91 10.26 -17.49
CA LYS A 113 -9.81 11.25 -17.54
C LYS A 113 -8.46 10.59 -17.85
N ALA A 114 -8.18 9.43 -17.26
CA ALA A 114 -6.96 8.67 -17.57
C ALA A 114 -6.94 8.16 -19.02
N ALA A 115 -8.10 7.75 -19.56
CA ALA A 115 -8.22 7.30 -20.94
C ALA A 115 -7.87 8.41 -21.95
N LEU A 116 -8.25 9.67 -21.67
CA LEU A 116 -7.90 10.82 -22.52
C LEU A 116 -6.38 11.01 -22.69
N HIS A 117 -5.63 10.79 -21.61
CA HIS A 117 -4.17 10.94 -21.60
C HIS A 117 -3.41 9.71 -22.06
N ASN A 118 -4.07 8.56 -22.24
CA ASN A 118 -3.40 7.32 -22.63
C ASN A 118 -3.14 7.29 -24.15
N PRO A 119 -1.87 7.22 -24.61
CA PRO A 119 -1.54 7.16 -26.03
C PRO A 119 -1.95 5.84 -26.70
N ARG A 120 -2.30 4.80 -25.92
CA ARG A 120 -2.79 3.50 -26.44
C ARG A 120 -4.30 3.49 -26.69
N VAL A 121 -5.01 4.55 -26.33
CA VAL A 121 -6.47 4.66 -26.54
C VAL A 121 -6.71 5.39 -27.86
N SER A 122 -7.67 4.88 -28.66
CA SER A 122 -8.04 5.47 -29.94
C SER A 122 -8.75 6.82 -29.79
N ASP A 123 -8.67 7.67 -30.81
CA ASP A 123 -9.29 9.00 -30.79
C ASP A 123 -10.82 8.94 -30.63
N GLU A 124 -11.48 7.96 -31.26
CA GLU A 124 -12.92 7.73 -31.08
C GLU A 124 -13.30 7.38 -29.63
N ALA A 125 -12.45 6.62 -28.94
CA ALA A 125 -12.68 6.25 -27.54
C ALA A 125 -12.42 7.44 -26.60
N LYS A 126 -11.51 8.35 -26.96
CA LYS A 126 -11.29 9.60 -26.22
C LYS A 126 -12.46 10.57 -26.37
N GLN A 127 -13.02 10.72 -27.57
CA GLN A 127 -14.21 11.55 -27.79
C GLN A 127 -15.39 11.07 -26.94
N LYS A 128 -15.64 9.75 -26.87
CA LYS A 128 -16.66 9.18 -25.98
C LYS A 128 -16.36 9.41 -24.50
N ALA A 129 -15.10 9.41 -24.11
CA ALA A 129 -14.69 9.70 -22.74
C ALA A 129 -14.92 11.18 -22.38
N GLU A 130 -14.67 12.11 -23.32
CA GLU A 130 -14.99 13.54 -23.19
C GLU A 130 -16.50 13.76 -23.06
N GLU A 131 -17.30 13.20 -23.97
CA GLU A 131 -18.77 13.30 -23.93
C GLU A 131 -19.34 12.75 -22.62
N PHE A 132 -18.81 11.62 -22.14
CA PHE A 132 -19.20 11.07 -20.85
C PHE A 132 -18.85 12.04 -19.71
N LEU A 133 -17.65 12.63 -19.70
CA LEU A 133 -17.24 13.55 -18.64
C LEU A 133 -18.09 14.83 -18.62
N GLU A 134 -18.43 15.41 -19.78
CA GLU A 134 -19.30 16.60 -19.88
C GLU A 134 -20.73 16.34 -19.40
N ASN A 135 -21.32 15.20 -19.75
CA ASN A 135 -22.67 14.85 -19.34
C ASN A 135 -22.78 14.50 -17.85
N THR A 136 -21.65 14.30 -17.19
CA THR A 136 -21.58 13.74 -15.84
C THR A 136 -21.11 14.77 -14.80
N ASP A 137 -20.74 16.00 -15.21
CA ASP A 137 -20.34 17.11 -14.33
C ASP A 137 -21.50 17.91 -13.72
#